data_AF-A0AAJ6HQU8-F1
#
_entry.id   AF-A0AAJ6HQU8-F1
#
_cell.length_a   1.000
_cell.length_b   1.000
_cell.length_c   1.000
_cell.angle_alpha   90.00
_cell.angle_beta   90.00
_cell.angle_gamma   90.00
#
_symmetry.space_group_name_H-M   'P 1'
#
loop_
_entity.id
_entity.type
_entity.pdbx_description
1 polymer ?
#
loop_
_entity_poly.entity_id
_entity_poly.type
_entity_poly.pdbx_seq_one_letter_code
_entity_poly.pdbx_strand_id
1 'polypeptide(L)'
;MSTSPFTGFATVTTEVLDRFVADLVPVLLQPMRVPGDPTRHWVAPGLVAEAVDYGKSGIWLSAGSRQPATLSPAAPTLSPRMGTV
;
A
#
# COMPACT_ATOMS: atom_id res chain seq x y z
N MET A 1 9.08 -12.07 -1.93
CA MET A 1 8.29 -11.48 -0.83
C MET A 1 8.76 -10.05 -0.64
N SER A 2 7.89 -9.06 -0.83
CA SER A 2 8.26 -7.66 -0.57
C SER A 2 8.33 -7.47 0.95
N THR A 3 9.51 -7.15 1.48
CA THR A 3 9.78 -6.91 2.90
C THR A 3 9.81 -5.41 3.20
N SER A 4 8.85 -4.66 2.65
CA SER A 4 8.72 -3.26 3.03
C SER A 4 8.11 -3.21 4.44
N PRO A 5 8.75 -2.55 5.42
CA PRO A 5 8.17 -2.39 6.75
C PRO A 5 6.93 -1.49 6.73
N PHE A 6 6.63 -0.88 5.58
CA PHE A 6 5.59 0.13 5.42
C PHE A 6 4.51 -0.27 4.41
N THR A 7 4.67 -1.38 3.69
CA THR A 7 3.70 -1.85 2.70
C THR A 7 3.60 -3.37 2.67
N GLY A 8 2.38 -3.90 2.50
CA GLY A 8 2.10 -5.32 2.39
C GLY A 8 1.04 -5.59 1.33
N PHE A 9 0.98 -6.82 0.83
CA PHE A 9 -0.04 -7.26 -0.11
C PHE A 9 -0.47 -8.70 0.15
N ALA A 10 -1.70 -9.03 -0.21
CA ALA A 10 -2.27 -10.36 -0.13
C ALA A 10 -3.36 -10.56 -1.19
N THR A 11 -3.55 -11.80 -1.61
CA THR A 11 -4.77 -12.19 -2.34
C THR A 11 -5.84 -12.57 -1.32
N VAL A 12 -6.99 -11.91 -1.38
CA VAL A 12 -8.08 -12.04 -0.40
C VAL A 12 -9.41 -12.33 -1.10
N THR A 13 -10.39 -12.81 -0.33
CA THR A 13 -11.78 -12.94 -0.79
C THR A 13 -12.53 -11.61 -0.62
N THR A 14 -13.71 -11.51 -1.24
CA THR A 14 -14.59 -10.34 -1.08
C THR A 14 -14.98 -10.10 0.38
N GLU A 15 -15.27 -11.16 1.14
CA GLU A 15 -15.67 -11.05 2.55
C GLU A 15 -14.53 -10.50 3.42
N VAL A 16 -13.29 -10.87 3.10
CA VAL A 16 -12.11 -10.35 3.80
C VAL A 16 -11.86 -8.89 3.44
N LEU A 17 -12.02 -8.52 2.16
CA LEU A 17 -11.94 -7.14 1.73
C LEU A 17 -12.99 -6.28 2.44
N ASP A 18 -14.26 -6.69 2.42
CA ASP A 18 -15.37 -5.93 2.99
C ASP A 18 -15.16 -5.67 4.49
N ARG A 19 -14.65 -6.66 5.22
CA ARG A 19 -14.29 -6.50 6.63
C ARG A 19 -13.10 -5.56 6.82
N PHE A 20 -12.08 -5.66 5.98
CA PHE A 20 -10.88 -4.83 6.07
C PHE A 20 -11.18 -3.35 5.80
N VAL A 21 -12.07 -3.05 4.86
CA VAL A 21 -12.39 -1.67 4.47
C VAL A 21 -13.55 -1.04 5.22
N ALA A 22 -14.18 -1.78 6.15
CA ALA A 22 -15.39 -1.34 6.86
C ALA A 22 -15.25 0.03 7.55
N ASP A 23 -14.05 0.32 8.07
CA ASP A 23 -13.74 1.56 8.79
C ASP A 23 -12.89 2.54 7.95
N LEU A 24 -12.69 2.26 6.66
CA LEU A 24 -11.89 3.10 5.76
C LEU A 24 -12.77 4.02 4.90
N VAL A 25 -12.25 5.20 4.57
CA VAL A 25 -12.94 6.14 3.68
C VAL A 25 -12.62 5.78 2.23
N PRO A 26 -13.63 5.50 1.38
CA PRO A 26 -13.40 5.23 -0.03
C PRO A 26 -12.90 6.50 -0.73
N VAL A 27 -11.87 6.35 -1.56
CA VAL A 27 -11.36 7.44 -2.40
C VAL A 27 -11.71 7.12 -3.84
N LEU A 28 -12.58 7.97 -4.41
CA LEU A 28 -12.91 7.92 -5.83
C LEU A 28 -11.76 8.53 -6.63
N LEU A 29 -10.68 7.78 -6.77
CA LEU A 29 -9.63 8.10 -7.73
C LEU A 29 -10.12 7.73 -9.13
N GLN A 30 -9.73 8.53 -10.12
CA GLN A 30 -9.91 8.12 -11.51
C GLN A 30 -9.18 6.78 -11.70
N PRO A 31 -9.78 5.79 -12.38
CA PRO A 31 -9.15 4.49 -12.60
C PRO A 31 -7.77 4.69 -13.23
N MET A 32 -6.72 4.29 -12.52
CA MET A 32 -5.40 4.17 -13.14
C MET A 32 -5.47 3.02 -14.14
N ARG A 33 -4.72 3.11 -15.24
CA ARG A 33 -4.56 1.99 -16.20
C ARG A 33 -3.68 0.89 -15.60
N VAL A 34 -4.17 0.24 -14.57
CA VAL A 34 -3.62 -1.01 -14.02
C VAL A 34 -4.28 -2.16 -14.81
N PRO A 35 -3.60 -3.28 -15.09
CA PRO A 35 -4.16 -4.36 -15.91
C PRO A 35 -5.45 -5.01 -15.39
N GLY A 36 -5.82 -4.78 -14.12
CA GLY A 36 -7.08 -5.20 -13.52
C GLY A 36 -7.98 -4.00 -13.23
N ASP A 37 -9.23 -4.07 -13.68
CA ASP A 37 -10.24 -3.02 -13.60
C ASP A 37 -11.49 -3.58 -12.89
N PRO A 38 -12.13 -2.85 -11.94
CA PRO A 38 -11.75 -1.56 -11.38
C PRO A 38 -10.88 -1.63 -10.12
N THR A 39 -9.82 -0.83 -10.12
CA THR A 39 -8.98 -0.57 -8.94
C THR A 39 -9.74 0.32 -7.95
N ARG A 40 -9.92 -0.15 -6.71
CA ARG A 40 -10.60 0.58 -5.63
C ARG A 40 -9.59 1.03 -4.58
N HIS A 41 -9.74 2.25 -4.07
CA HIS A 41 -8.83 2.83 -3.08
C HIS A 41 -9.58 3.26 -1.82
N TRP A 42 -8.91 3.10 -0.68
CA TRP A 42 -9.40 3.57 0.62
C TRP A 42 -8.29 4.23 1.43
N VAL A 43 -8.68 5.09 2.36
CA VAL A 43 -7.75 5.78 3.28
C VAL A 43 -8.26 5.78 4.71
N ALA A 44 -7.32 5.80 5.64
CA ALA A 44 -7.51 6.14 7.04
C ALA A 44 -6.30 6.96 7.52
N PRO A 45 -6.34 7.57 8.72
CA PRO A 45 -5.17 8.24 9.27
C PRO A 45 -3.94 7.33 9.25
N GLY A 46 -2.92 7.70 8.48
CA GLY A 46 -1.67 6.93 8.34
C GLY A 46 -1.75 5.67 7.47
N LEU A 47 -2.84 5.41 6.75
CA LEU A 47 -3.03 4.21 5.94
C LEU A 47 -3.65 4.55 4.57
N VAL A 48 -3.14 3.90 3.52
CA VAL A 48 -3.75 3.83 2.18
C VAL A 48 -3.89 2.36 1.82
N ALA A 49 -5.03 1.98 1.27
CA ALA A 49 -5.26 0.65 0.74
C ALA A 49 -5.75 0.73 -0.71
N GLU A 50 -5.37 -0.27 -1.49
CA GLU A 50 -5.74 -0.44 -2.88
C GLU A 50 -6.14 -1.90 -3.10
N ALA A 51 -7.26 -2.14 -3.78
CA ALA A 51 -7.68 -3.47 -4.16
C ALA A 51 -8.00 -3.56 -5.65
N VAL A 52 -7.54 -4.64 -6.29
CA VAL A 52 -7.79 -4.97 -7.68
C VAL A 52 -8.45 -6.34 -7.76
N ASP A 53 -9.61 -6.42 -8.41
CA ASP A 53 -10.31 -7.68 -8.62
C ASP A 53 -9.82 -8.36 -9.89
N TYR A 54 -9.25 -9.56 -9.75
CA TYR A 54 -8.81 -10.40 -10.87
C TYR A 54 -9.77 -11.56 -11.16
N GLY A 55 -11.02 -11.45 -10.71
CA GLY A 55 -12.08 -12.44 -10.90
C GLY A 55 -11.74 -13.76 -10.21
N LYS A 56 -11.59 -14.84 -11.00
CA LYS A 56 -11.32 -16.19 -10.47
C LYS A 56 -10.01 -16.30 -9.70
N SER A 57 -9.08 -15.37 -9.91
CA SER A 57 -7.79 -15.32 -9.21
C SER A 57 -7.87 -14.62 -7.84
N GLY A 58 -9.05 -14.14 -7.44
CA GLY A 58 -9.27 -13.42 -6.20
C GLY A 58 -8.94 -11.93 -6.29
N ILE A 59 -9.06 -11.25 -5.16
CA ILE A 59 -8.81 -9.82 -5.06
C ILE A 59 -7.39 -9.61 -4.56
N TRP A 60 -6.57 -8.90 -5.32
CA TRP A 60 -5.27 -8.46 -4.84
C TRP A 60 -5.46 -7.19 -4.00
N LEU A 61 -5.16 -7.28 -2.71
CA LEU A 61 -5.22 -6.17 -1.76
C LEU A 61 -3.79 -5.75 -1.43
N SER A 62 -3.50 -4.46 -1.55
CA SER A 62 -2.28 -3.83 -1.03
C SER A 62 -2.64 -2.76 0.01
N ALA A 63 -1.80 -2.63 1.02
CA ALA A 63 -1.95 -1.65 2.09
C ALA A 63 -0.60 -1.04 2.44
N GLY A 64 -0.57 0.27 2.64
CA GLY A 64 0.65 1.03 2.88
C GLY A 64 0.47 2.15 3.89
N SER A 65 1.53 2.45 4.64
CA SER A 65 1.56 3.56 5.57
C SER A 65 1.73 4.90 4.85
N ARG A 66 0.92 5.90 5.24
CA ARG A 66 0.96 7.28 4.73
C ARG A 66 1.84 8.21 5.58
N GLN A 67 2.73 7.66 6.42
CA GLN A 67 3.58 8.50 7.27
C GLN A 67 4.63 9.25 6.44
N PRO A 68 5.02 10.49 6.82
CA PRO A 68 6.10 11.22 6.13
C PRO A 68 7.41 10.42 6.04
N ALA A 69 7.70 9.57 7.03
CA ALA A 69 8.84 8.66 7.03
C ALA A 69 8.80 7.60 5.91
N THR A 70 7.64 7.28 5.33
CA THR A 70 7.50 6.39 4.17
C THR A 70 7.76 7.10 2.85
N LEU A 71 7.73 8.44 2.85
CA LEU A 71 8.10 9.30 1.72
C LEU A 71 9.58 9.70 1.75
N SER A 72 10.33 9.36 2.81
CA SER A 72 11.78 9.55 2.80
C SER A 72 12.40 8.57 1.80
N PRO A 73 12.97 9.04 0.68
CA PRO A 73 13.83 8.18 -0.10
C PRO A 73 14.95 7.75 0.85
N ALA A 74 15.26 6.45 0.87
CA ALA A 74 16.30 5.85 1.71
C ALA A 74 17.44 6.85 1.93
N ALA A 75 17.58 7.35 3.16
CA ALA A 75 18.72 8.18 3.50
C ALA A 75 19.96 7.36 3.12
N PRO A 76 20.86 7.88 2.26
CA PRO A 76 22.10 7.17 2.00
C PRO A 76 22.75 6.97 3.37
N THR A 77 23.10 5.71 3.66
CA THR A 77 23.92 5.31 4.79
C THR A 77 24.98 6.39 4.97
N LEU A 78 24.88 7.16 6.05
CA LEU A 78 25.94 8.07 6.46
C LEU A 78 27.15 7.17 6.71
N SER A 79 28.02 7.07 5.71
CA SER A 79 29.37 6.56 5.87
C SER A 79 29.99 7.37 7.01
N PRO A 80 30.59 6.73 8.03
CA PRO A 80 31.20 7.47 9.11
C PRO A 80 32.29 8.34 8.49
N ARG A 81 32.17 9.66 8.61
CA ARG A 81 33.30 10.54 8.37
C ARG A 81 34.37 10.14 9.37
N MET A 82 35.39 9.44 8.89
CA MET A 82 36.70 9.35 9.54
C MET A 82 37.12 10.78 9.88
N GLY A 83 37.13 11.09 11.17
CA GLY A 83 37.77 12.28 11.68
C GLY A 83 39.27 12.14 11.44
N THR A 84 39.82 13.06 10.67
CA THR A 84 41.27 13.28 10.58
C THR A 84 41.70 13.91 11.91
N VAL A 85 42.67 13.28 12.58
CA VAL A 85 43.53 13.90 13.60
C VAL A 85 44.78 14.40 12.90
#